data_AF-X1D5W1-F1
#
_entry.id   AF-X1D5W1-F1
#
_cell.length_a   1.000
_cell.length_b   1.000
_cell.length_c   1.000
_cell.angle_alpha   90.00
_cell.angle_beta   90.00
_cell.angle_gamma   90.00
#
_symmetry.space_group_name_H-M   'P 1'
#
loop_
_entity.id
_entity.type
_entity.pdbx_description
1 polymer ?
#
loop_
_entity_poly.entity_id
_entity_poly.type
_entity_poly.pdbx_seq_one_letter_code
_entity_poly.pdbx_strand_id
1 'polypeptide(L)'
;YTRISNQPIRIHSAIKNPQAVAVIDPTLATPLVLEGLAKDGLLVINSPAAPADLRKTLNYKDGKLAAVDATKISLEALGRAMPNTPMLGALLKVFSVVSMEALEKQDN
;
A
#
# COMPACT_ATOMS: atom_id res chain seq x y z
N TYR A 1 5.48 -6.98 -7.60
CA TYR A 1 4.48 -7.69 -6.78
C TYR A 1 5.20 -8.52 -5.73
N THR A 2 4.57 -8.77 -4.58
CA THR A 2 5.23 -9.42 -3.43
C THR A 2 4.35 -10.56 -2.90
N ARG A 3 4.95 -11.71 -2.62
CA ARG A 3 4.29 -12.85 -1.95
C ARG A 3 5.09 -13.20 -0.70
N ILE A 4 4.41 -13.34 0.43
CA ILE A 4 5.02 -13.68 1.72
C ILE A 4 4.30 -14.93 2.22
N SER A 5 5.05 -15.95 2.62
CA SER A 5 4.50 -17.25 3.03
C SER A 5 5.49 -17.97 3.94
N ASN A 6 4.97 -18.68 4.95
CA ASN A 6 5.73 -19.61 5.79
C ASN A 6 6.04 -20.94 5.08
N GLN A 7 5.54 -21.13 3.86
CA GLN A 7 5.74 -22.29 3.01
C GLN A 7 6.38 -21.89 1.68
N PRO A 8 7.15 -22.78 1.02
CA PRO A 8 7.80 -22.49 -0.26
C PRO A 8 6.82 -21.99 -1.34
N ILE A 9 7.16 -20.86 -1.96
CA ILE A 9 6.39 -20.28 -3.07
C ILE A 9 6.91 -20.87 -4.38
N ARG A 10 6.06 -21.58 -5.12
CA ARG A 10 6.38 -22.19 -6.43
C ARG A 10 5.82 -21.41 -7.63
N ILE A 11 5.11 -20.31 -7.37
CA ILE A 11 4.40 -19.53 -8.39
C ILE A 11 5.27 -18.34 -8.82
N HIS A 12 5.59 -18.28 -10.10
CA HIS A 12 6.41 -17.22 -10.72
C HIS A 12 5.61 -16.36 -11.71
N SER A 13 4.35 -16.05 -11.40
CA SER A 13 3.46 -15.23 -12.24
C SER A 13 2.95 -14.00 -11.50
N ALA A 14 2.29 -13.09 -12.21
CA ALA A 14 1.64 -11.91 -11.62
C ALA A 14 0.57 -12.30 -10.56
N ILE A 15 0.29 -11.40 -9.63
CA ILE A 15 -0.75 -11.59 -8.62
C ILE A 15 -2.10 -11.25 -9.25
N LYS A 16 -3.02 -12.23 -9.28
CA LYS A 16 -4.39 -12.03 -9.78
C LYS A 16 -5.38 -11.65 -8.69
N ASN A 17 -5.16 -12.12 -7.45
CA ASN A 17 -6.04 -11.88 -6.31
C ASN A 17 -5.21 -11.38 -5.11
N PRO A 18 -4.85 -10.09 -5.05
CA PRO A 18 -4.10 -9.54 -3.93
C PRO A 18 -4.94 -9.45 -2.64
N GLN A 19 -4.29 -9.63 -1.49
CA GLN A 19 -4.86 -9.32 -0.17
C GLN A 19 -4.70 -7.83 0.18
N ALA A 20 -3.66 -7.20 -0.37
CA ALA A 20 -3.38 -5.78 -0.21
C ALA A 20 -2.84 -5.19 -1.51
N VAL A 21 -3.22 -3.94 -1.79
CA VAL A 21 -2.68 -3.11 -2.87
C VAL A 21 -2.15 -1.81 -2.29
N ALA A 22 -0.93 -1.43 -2.67
CA ALA A 22 -0.32 -0.15 -2.30
C ALA A 22 -0.09 0.70 -3.54
N VAL A 23 -0.67 1.91 -3.56
CA VAL A 23 -0.57 2.85 -4.68
C VAL A 23 0.47 3.94 -4.34
N ILE A 24 1.67 3.67 -4.85
CA ILE A 24 2.82 4.54 -5.11
C ILE A 24 2.53 6.01 -5.47
N ASP A 25 2.12 6.11 -6.72
CA ASP A 25 1.91 7.32 -7.46
C ASP A 25 0.42 7.67 -7.40
N PRO A 26 0.05 8.84 -6.85
CA PRO A 26 -1.34 9.27 -6.77
C PRO A 26 -2.06 9.28 -8.12
N THR A 27 -1.34 9.48 -9.23
CA THR A 27 -1.92 9.51 -10.58
C THR A 27 -2.46 8.15 -11.04
N LEU A 28 -2.02 7.06 -10.41
CA LEU A 28 -2.48 5.70 -10.70
C LEU A 28 -3.71 5.30 -9.86
N ALA A 29 -4.20 6.17 -8.97
CA ALA A 29 -5.36 5.90 -8.11
C ALA A 29 -6.67 5.91 -8.92
N THR A 30 -6.87 4.86 -9.73
CA THR A 30 -8.06 4.62 -10.54
C THR A 30 -8.74 3.32 -10.11
N PRO A 31 -10.02 3.09 -10.44
CA PRO A 31 -10.70 1.83 -10.09
C PRO A 31 -9.97 0.56 -10.57
N LEU A 32 -9.10 0.65 -11.58
CA LEU A 32 -8.31 -0.46 -12.09
C LEU A 32 -7.39 -1.09 -11.02
N VAL A 33 -6.90 -0.30 -10.05
CA VAL A 33 -6.02 -0.82 -8.99
C VAL A 33 -6.74 -1.76 -8.02
N LEU A 34 -8.08 -1.82 -8.08
CA LEU A 34 -8.91 -2.70 -7.28
C LEU A 34 -9.15 -4.06 -7.94
N GLU A 35 -8.69 -4.26 -9.18
CA GLU A 35 -8.94 -5.51 -9.91
C GLU A 35 -8.35 -6.71 -9.15
N GLY A 36 -9.21 -7.68 -8.85
CA GLY A 36 -8.86 -8.88 -8.10
C GLY A 36 -8.65 -8.68 -6.60
N LEU A 37 -8.65 -7.44 -6.09
CA LEU A 37 -8.58 -7.18 -4.67
C LEU A 37 -9.81 -7.76 -3.97
N ALA A 38 -9.59 -8.48 -2.87
CA ALA A 38 -10.68 -9.03 -2.08
C ALA A 38 -11.64 -7.92 -1.59
N LYS A 39 -12.92 -8.26 -1.37
CA LYS A 39 -13.93 -7.29 -0.89
C LYS A 39 -13.54 -6.64 0.44
N ASP A 40 -12.93 -7.43 1.32
CA ASP A 40 -12.37 -7.03 2.62
C ASP A 40 -10.87 -6.71 2.56
N GLY A 41 -10.32 -6.65 1.34
CA GLY A 41 -8.92 -6.38 1.08
C GLY A 41 -8.46 -5.03 1.62
N LEU A 42 -7.14 -4.84 1.61
CA LEU A 42 -6.53 -3.59 2.03
C LEU A 42 -6.06 -2.78 0.82
N LEU A 43 -6.40 -1.50 0.82
CA LEU A 43 -5.88 -0.51 -0.10
C LEU A 43 -5.14 0.58 0.67
N VAL A 44 -3.87 0.82 0.33
CA VAL A 44 -3.05 1.92 0.89
C VAL A 44 -2.69 2.86 -0.26
N ILE A 45 -3.02 4.14 -0.17
CA ILE A 45 -2.79 5.10 -1.27
C ILE A 45 -1.95 6.27 -0.78
N ASN A 46 -0.95 6.64 -1.57
CA ASN A 46 -0.28 7.92 -1.43
C ASN A 46 -1.24 9.03 -1.89
N SER A 47 -1.81 9.79 -0.96
CA SER A 47 -2.72 10.88 -1.28
C SER A 47 -2.90 11.82 -0.10
N PRO A 48 -3.01 13.15 -0.34
CA PRO A 48 -3.46 14.09 0.67
C PRO A 48 -4.98 14.03 0.91
N ALA A 49 -5.75 13.34 0.06
CA ALA A 49 -7.19 13.27 0.17
C ALA A 49 -7.63 12.39 1.34
N ALA A 50 -8.79 12.72 1.92
CA ALA A 50 -9.37 11.90 2.97
C ALA A 50 -9.80 10.53 2.42
N PRO A 51 -9.68 9.43 3.21
CA PRO A 51 -10.14 8.11 2.82
C PRO A 51 -11.59 8.09 2.29
N ALA A 52 -12.49 8.88 2.87
CA ALA A 52 -13.89 8.96 2.45
C ALA A 52 -14.07 9.46 1.01
N ASP A 53 -13.23 10.38 0.55
CA ASP A 53 -13.30 10.90 -0.82
C ASP A 53 -12.69 9.93 -1.82
N LEU A 54 -11.57 9.29 -1.44
CA LEU A 54 -10.98 8.21 -2.24
C LEU A 54 -11.96 7.05 -2.45
N ARG A 55 -12.73 6.68 -1.42
CA ARG A 55 -13.77 5.65 -1.55
C ARG A 55 -14.81 5.98 -2.61
N LYS A 56 -15.24 7.24 -2.69
CA LYS A 56 -16.21 7.69 -3.71
C LYS A 56 -15.59 7.62 -5.10
N THR A 57 -14.40 8.17 -5.27
CA THR A 57 -13.70 8.22 -6.57
C THR A 57 -13.36 6.83 -7.11
N LEU A 58 -12.97 5.91 -6.23
CA LEU A 58 -12.59 4.55 -6.58
C LEU A 58 -13.75 3.56 -6.58
N ASN A 59 -14.93 3.97 -6.11
CA ASN A 59 -16.08 3.09 -5.86
C ASN A 59 -15.73 1.88 -4.94
N TYR A 60 -14.88 2.12 -3.92
CA TYR A 60 -14.41 1.07 -2.98
C TYR A 60 -15.14 1.14 -1.63
N LYS A 61 -16.17 0.32 -1.46
CA LYS A 61 -17.12 0.44 -0.33
C LYS A 61 -16.75 -0.40 0.88
N ASP A 62 -16.45 -1.69 0.68
CA ASP A 62 -16.52 -2.67 1.77
C ASP A 62 -15.15 -3.02 2.40
N GLY A 63 -14.04 -2.66 1.74
CA GLY A 63 -12.71 -3.02 2.21
C GLY A 63 -12.00 -1.94 3.02
N LYS A 64 -10.82 -2.26 3.52
CA LYS A 64 -9.99 -1.34 4.31
C LYS A 64 -9.27 -0.37 3.36
N LEU A 65 -9.39 0.93 3.63
CA LEU A 65 -8.69 1.95 2.87
C LEU A 65 -7.90 2.83 3.84
N ALA A 66 -6.61 2.96 3.61
CA ALA A 66 -5.72 3.90 4.27
C ALA A 66 -5.16 4.90 3.25
N ALA A 67 -5.08 6.16 3.64
CA ALA A 67 -4.45 7.22 2.86
C ALA A 67 -3.32 7.84 3.68
N VAL A 68 -2.21 8.14 3.01
CA VAL A 68 -1.06 8.80 3.62
C VAL A 68 -0.45 9.75 2.60
N ASP A 69 -0.10 10.97 3.01
CA ASP A 69 0.64 11.88 2.15
C ASP A 69 2.14 11.57 2.22
N ALA A 70 2.53 10.45 1.62
CA ALA A 70 3.90 9.95 1.65
C ALA A 70 4.87 10.89 0.94
N THR A 71 4.40 11.60 -0.08
CA THR A 71 5.17 12.63 -0.79
C THR A 71 5.51 13.78 0.15
N LYS A 72 4.53 14.33 0.87
CA LYS A 72 4.77 15.38 1.86
C LYS A 72 5.68 14.92 2.99
N ILE A 73 5.43 13.73 3.55
CA ILE A 73 6.25 13.18 4.65
C ILE A 73 7.72 13.08 4.23
N SER A 74 8.00 12.53 3.04
CA SER A 74 9.38 12.39 2.56
C SER A 74 10.03 13.74 2.21
N LEU A 75 9.27 14.69 1.66
CA LEU A 75 9.76 16.05 1.43
C LEU A 75 10.13 16.75 2.74
N GLU A 76 9.29 16.68 3.76
CA GLU A 76 9.54 17.31 5.07
C GLU A 76 10.69 16.64 5.83
N ALA A 77 10.79 15.32 5.76
CA ALA A 77 11.81 14.57 6.50
C ALA A 77 13.17 14.54 5.79
N LEU A 78 13.20 14.48 4.46
CA LEU A 78 14.40 14.17 3.67
C LEU A 78 14.76 15.25 2.64
N GLY A 79 13.92 16.28 2.45
CA GLY A 79 14.11 17.32 1.44
C GLY A 79 13.88 16.85 0.00
N ARG A 80 13.38 15.62 -0.19
CA ARG A 80 13.13 15.03 -1.52
C ARG A 80 11.91 14.12 -1.50
N ALA A 81 11.16 14.10 -2.60
CA ALA A 81 10.00 13.24 -2.77
C ALA A 81 10.43 11.77 -2.94
N MET A 82 10.38 11.02 -1.85
CA MET A 82 10.66 9.58 -1.77
C MET A 82 9.52 8.86 -1.07
N PRO A 83 8.36 8.72 -1.73
CA PRO A 83 7.15 8.20 -1.10
C PRO A 83 7.26 6.71 -0.71
N ASN A 84 8.22 5.97 -1.28
CA ASN A 84 8.36 4.52 -1.04
C ASN A 84 8.53 4.17 0.44
N THR A 85 9.42 4.84 1.17
CA THR A 85 9.71 4.52 2.58
C THR A 85 8.52 4.85 3.49
N PRO A 86 7.90 6.05 3.43
CA PRO A 86 6.68 6.32 4.19
C PRO A 86 5.51 5.38 3.81
N MET A 87 5.36 5.03 2.53
CA MET A 87 4.34 4.06 2.10
C MET A 87 4.55 2.67 2.68
N LEU A 88 5.80 2.21 2.77
CA LEU A 88 6.12 0.92 3.38
C LEU A 88 5.80 0.91 4.88
N GLY A 89 6.14 1.97 5.60
CA GLY A 89 5.74 2.14 7.01
C GLY A 89 4.22 2.17 7.18
N ALA A 90 3.52 2.90 6.31
CA ALA A 90 2.06 2.95 6.31
C ALA A 90 1.44 1.58 6.04
N LEU A 91 1.96 0.81 5.08
CA LEU A 91 1.50 -0.54 4.77
C LEU A 91 1.67 -1.48 5.97
N LEU A 92 2.86 -1.53 6.59
CA LEU A 92 3.12 -2.43 7.72
C LEU A 92 2.30 -2.08 8.97
N LYS A 93 1.95 -0.81 9.16
CA LYS A 93 1.08 -0.38 10.26
C LYS A 93 -0.31 -1.02 10.21
N VAL A 94 -0.82 -1.32 9.02
CA VAL A 94 -2.19 -1.83 8.81
C VAL A 94 -2.25 -3.27 8.26
N PHE A 95 -1.17 -3.74 7.64
CA PHE A 95 -1.02 -5.07 7.06
C PHE A 95 0.12 -5.78 7.80
N SER A 96 -0.16 -6.24 9.03
CA SER A 96 0.82 -6.81 9.95
C SER A 96 1.37 -8.19 9.49
N VAL A 97 1.93 -8.27 8.28
CA VAL A 97 2.56 -9.45 7.69
C VAL A 97 4.04 -9.56 8.06
N VAL A 98 4.67 -8.43 8.39
CA VAL A 98 6.06 -8.30 8.84
C VAL A 98 6.08 -7.24 9.94
N SER A 99 6.96 -7.40 10.92
CA SER A 99 7.08 -6.44 12.03
C SER A 99 7.83 -5.18 11.60
N MET A 100 7.58 -4.04 12.25
CA MET A 100 8.29 -2.79 11.94
C MET A 100 9.79 -2.91 12.22
N GLU A 101 10.17 -3.66 13.24
CA GLU A 101 11.56 -3.90 13.61
C GLU A 101 12.33 -4.68 12.53
N ALA A 102 11.63 -5.53 11.77
CA ALA A 102 12.24 -6.24 10.65
C ALA A 102 12.55 -5.32 9.47
N LEU A 103 11.80 -4.21 9.31
CA LEU A 103 12.08 -3.20 8.30
C LEU A 103 13.33 -2.37 8.64
N GLU A 104 13.45 -1.92 9.89
CA GLU A 104 14.57 -1.08 10.35
C GLU A 104 15.92 -1.79 10.26
N LYS A 105 15.93 -3.13 10.40
CA LYS A 105 17.16 -3.94 10.32
C LYS A 105 17.70 -4.13 8.90
N GLN A 106 16.98 -3.68 7.87
CA GLN A 106 17.37 -3.88 6.48
C GLN A 106 18.51 -2.93 6.03
N ASP A 107 18.86 -1.93 6.85
CA ASP A 107 19.92 -0.93 6.58
C ASP A 107 21.32 -1.29 7.15
N ASN A 108 21.64 -2.58 7.37
CA ASN A 108 22.98 -3.05 7.78
C ASN A 108 23.62 -4.02 6.76
#